data_AF-A0A9X0DK94-F1
#
_entry.id   AF-A0A9X0DK94-F1
#
_cell.length_a   1.000
_cell.length_b   1.000
_cell.length_c   1.000
_cell.angle_alpha   90.00
_cell.angle_beta   90.00
_cell.angle_gamma   90.00
#
_symmetry.space_group_name_H-M   'P 1'
#
loop_
_entity.id
_entity.type
_entity.pdbx_description
1 polymer ?
#
loop_
_entity_poly.entity_id
_entity_poly.type
_entity_poly.pdbx_seq_one_letter_code
_entity_poly.pdbx_strand_id
1 'polypeptide(L)'
;MASNPIFTAADDAILTERKHLKPATGRRRYASSSVMNSEIISSSGFSFGGSETNFFIIPNFLHSEETFEYLGFGPQKAAELWSRWESIQESASEEDKDTIFEVEFLDLALGSIPSYVVEDSEDDWVIHMQDWGVGPQLINAIMSQEFSDVRRTESASYWVTDTMEIRYATLERVKEDSEARAEGITPPSAGIATSTSRPSNVPGKQILFKAVTTNHLLRDEGGKIRMPGLVSNPPSDFRGVGGALFYFTPDFEVAKRYKGYIKKRADSAPAVIVCLTLPNAFIEGLPPYILEFGDLWKQVVHRSRSSYLLTGDLGHIHRLPLVIAPVSYSHNRAIARLESWQQISTRHVMHIGENMAKQYVFQGSKTMVELERLGEIEVV
;
A
#
# COMPACT_ATOMS: atom_id res chain seq x y z
N MET A 1 23.41 -3.46 -21.27
CA MET A 1 22.36 -4.07 -20.42
C MET A 1 21.22 -4.55 -21.28
N ALA A 2 20.68 -5.75 -21.01
CA ALA A 2 19.46 -6.20 -21.68
C ALA A 2 18.32 -5.26 -21.30
N SER A 3 17.69 -4.65 -22.29
CA SER A 3 16.48 -3.86 -22.08
C SER A 3 15.41 -4.76 -21.49
N ASN A 4 14.82 -4.36 -20.35
CA ASN A 4 13.70 -5.06 -19.74
C ASN A 4 12.38 -4.34 -20.08
N PRO A 5 11.80 -4.54 -21.29
CA PRO A 5 10.59 -3.84 -21.69
C PRO A 5 9.40 -4.28 -20.83
N ILE A 6 8.48 -3.35 -20.57
CA ILE A 6 7.22 -3.65 -19.89
C ILE A 6 6.29 -4.45 -20.82
N PHE A 7 6.28 -4.16 -22.11
CA PHE A 7 5.46 -4.90 -23.08
C PHE A 7 6.33 -5.78 -23.96
N THR A 8 5.90 -7.02 -24.16
CA THR A 8 6.49 -7.87 -25.19
C THR A 8 6.21 -7.27 -26.57
N ALA A 9 7.07 -7.53 -27.57
CA ALA A 9 6.88 -6.98 -28.91
C ALA A 9 5.53 -7.39 -29.55
N ALA A 10 5.05 -8.60 -29.25
CA ALA A 10 3.77 -9.10 -29.76
C ALA A 10 2.58 -8.36 -29.12
N ASP A 11 2.57 -8.23 -27.79
CA ASP A 11 1.49 -7.55 -27.07
C ASP A 11 1.49 -6.04 -27.32
N ASP A 12 2.67 -5.42 -27.44
CA ASP A 12 2.83 -4.02 -27.82
C ASP A 12 2.15 -3.67 -29.15
N ALA A 13 2.37 -4.50 -30.17
CA ALA A 13 1.76 -4.31 -31.49
C ALA A 13 0.22 -4.41 -31.41
N ILE A 14 -0.30 -5.40 -30.68
CA ILE A 14 -1.74 -5.63 -30.51
C ILE A 14 -2.38 -4.46 -29.75
N LEU A 15 -1.79 -4.03 -28.64
CA LEU A 15 -2.34 -2.95 -27.82
C LEU A 15 -2.26 -1.60 -28.54
N THR A 16 -1.22 -1.37 -29.35
CA THR A 16 -1.11 -0.17 -30.18
C THR A 16 -2.16 -0.16 -31.29
N GLU A 17 -2.35 -1.28 -32.00
CA GLU A 17 -3.41 -1.42 -33.02
C GLU A 17 -4.80 -1.15 -32.43
N ARG A 18 -5.05 -1.65 -31.21
CA ARG A 18 -6.30 -1.43 -30.45
C ARG A 18 -6.39 -0.07 -29.77
N LYS A 19 -5.39 0.81 -29.93
CA LYS A 19 -5.32 2.16 -29.34
C LYS A 19 -5.31 2.19 -27.80
N HIS A 20 -4.91 1.08 -27.17
CA HIS A 20 -4.66 0.99 -25.73
C HIS A 20 -3.27 1.49 -25.34
N LEU A 21 -2.32 1.51 -26.28
CA LEU A 21 -1.02 2.17 -26.15
C LEU A 21 -0.87 3.30 -27.17
N LYS A 22 -0.26 4.41 -26.76
CA LYS A 22 0.13 5.52 -27.65
C LYS A 22 1.52 6.04 -27.27
N PRO A 23 2.34 6.51 -28.23
CA PRO A 23 3.62 7.14 -27.90
C PRO A 23 3.43 8.36 -26.99
N ALA A 24 4.34 8.54 -26.03
CA ALA A 24 4.46 9.76 -25.25
C ALA A 24 5.86 10.38 -25.45
N THR A 25 6.21 11.39 -24.66
CA THR A 25 7.51 12.05 -24.74
C THR A 25 8.62 11.21 -24.12
N GLY A 26 9.78 11.14 -24.78
CA GLY A 26 10.92 10.34 -24.32
C GLY A 26 10.66 8.84 -24.42
N ARG A 27 11.24 8.03 -23.52
CA ARG A 27 11.00 6.58 -23.48
C ARG A 27 9.76 6.24 -22.65
N ARG A 28 8.66 6.94 -22.92
CA ARG A 28 7.36 6.78 -22.25
C ARG A 28 6.25 6.50 -23.25
N ARG A 29 5.13 6.01 -22.74
CA ARG A 29 3.90 5.77 -23.49
C ARG A 29 2.67 6.06 -22.64
N TYR A 30 1.58 6.41 -23.31
CA TYR A 30 0.25 6.43 -22.70
C TYR A 30 -0.33 5.02 -22.73
N ALA A 31 -0.71 4.49 -21.57
CA ALA A 31 -1.43 3.23 -21.42
C ALA A 31 -2.84 3.48 -20.91
N SER A 32 -3.84 2.86 -21.53
CA SER A 32 -5.24 3.02 -21.11
C SER A 32 -5.50 2.37 -19.75
N SER A 33 -6.52 2.86 -19.05
CA SER A 33 -6.99 2.28 -17.79
C SER A 33 -7.29 0.78 -17.85
N SER A 34 -7.77 0.26 -18.99
CA SER A 34 -7.99 -1.18 -19.17
C SER A 34 -6.71 -2.02 -19.08
N VAL A 35 -5.56 -1.47 -19.50
CA VAL A 35 -4.24 -2.12 -19.35
C VAL A 35 -3.76 -1.98 -17.90
N MET A 36 -3.98 -0.80 -17.30
CA MET A 36 -3.55 -0.52 -15.92
C MET A 36 -4.42 -1.18 -14.84
N ASN A 37 -5.64 -1.61 -15.16
CA ASN A 37 -6.56 -2.24 -14.21
C ASN A 37 -6.87 -3.70 -14.52
N SER A 38 -6.38 -4.23 -15.64
CA SER A 38 -6.69 -5.58 -16.14
C SER A 38 -8.19 -5.89 -16.21
N GLU A 39 -9.00 -4.86 -16.43
CA GLU A 39 -10.40 -5.00 -16.80
C GLU A 39 -10.45 -5.47 -18.27
N ILE A 40 -10.46 -6.79 -18.43
CA ILE A 40 -10.84 -7.59 -19.60
C ILE A 40 -10.58 -6.88 -20.95
N ILE A 41 -9.37 -7.05 -21.49
CA ILE A 41 -9.16 -7.00 -22.96
C ILE A 41 -9.38 -8.41 -23.52
N SER A 42 -10.55 -9.03 -23.27
CA SER A 42 -10.98 -10.22 -24.03
C SER A 42 -12.48 -10.52 -23.98
N SER A 43 -13.09 -10.18 -25.12
CA SER A 43 -14.14 -10.89 -25.85
C SER A 43 -15.56 -10.29 -25.87
N SER A 44 -16.02 -10.05 -27.11
CA SER A 44 -17.38 -9.78 -27.59
C SER A 44 -18.03 -8.42 -27.28
N GLY A 45 -17.81 -7.45 -28.18
CA GLY A 45 -18.91 -6.89 -28.98
C GLY A 45 -20.03 -6.09 -28.30
N PHE A 46 -19.89 -5.63 -27.06
CA PHE A 46 -20.87 -4.70 -26.46
C PHE A 46 -20.23 -3.38 -26.03
N SER A 47 -20.20 -2.44 -26.98
CA SER A 47 -20.05 -1.01 -26.67
C SER A 47 -21.28 -0.56 -25.89
N PHE A 48 -21.21 -0.55 -24.56
CA PHE A 48 -22.14 0.21 -23.74
C PHE A 48 -21.46 1.52 -23.32
N GLY A 49 -21.89 2.63 -23.94
CA GLY A 49 -21.76 4.01 -23.47
C GLY A 49 -20.32 4.53 -23.26
N GLY A 50 -19.92 5.55 -24.04
CA GLY A 50 -18.60 6.19 -23.97
C GLY A 50 -18.15 6.60 -22.57
N SER A 51 -17.42 5.70 -21.91
CA SER A 51 -16.47 6.05 -20.86
C SER A 51 -15.23 6.60 -21.57
N GLU A 52 -14.85 7.85 -21.27
CA GLU A 52 -13.56 8.37 -21.69
C GLU A 52 -12.48 7.41 -21.20
N THR A 53 -11.79 6.73 -22.12
CA THR A 53 -10.65 5.90 -21.79
C THR A 53 -9.56 6.79 -21.21
N ASN A 54 -9.41 6.77 -19.88
CA ASN A 54 -8.33 7.47 -19.21
C ASN A 54 -6.99 6.82 -19.59
N PHE A 55 -5.98 7.64 -19.82
CA PHE A 55 -4.63 7.20 -20.12
C PHE A 55 -3.67 7.62 -19.01
N PHE A 56 -2.74 6.74 -18.70
CA PHE A 56 -1.66 6.96 -17.75
C PHE A 56 -0.33 6.96 -18.49
N ILE A 57 0.60 7.82 -18.09
CA ILE A 57 1.95 7.82 -18.63
C ILE A 57 2.77 6.78 -17.87
N ILE A 58 3.33 5.80 -18.58
CA ILE A 58 4.20 4.76 -18.02
C ILE A 58 5.52 4.68 -18.79
N PRO A 59 6.61 4.18 -18.17
CA PRO A 59 7.88 3.99 -18.86
C PRO A 59 7.78 2.86 -19.92
N ASN A 60 8.72 2.84 -20.86
CA ASN A 60 8.84 1.74 -21.83
C ASN A 60 9.52 0.51 -21.23
N PHE A 61 10.39 0.70 -20.24
CA PHE A 61 11.21 -0.33 -19.61
C PHE A 61 10.94 -0.32 -18.11
N LEU A 62 10.98 -1.49 -17.49
CA LEU A 62 10.75 -1.64 -16.05
C LEU A 62 11.88 -1.00 -15.24
N HIS A 63 13.11 -1.05 -15.74
CA HIS A 63 14.28 -0.39 -15.15
C HIS A 63 14.74 0.71 -16.10
N SER A 64 14.43 1.96 -15.75
CA SER A 64 14.89 3.15 -16.49
C SER A 64 14.81 4.42 -15.63
N GLU A 65 15.43 5.50 -16.09
CA GLU A 65 15.24 6.84 -15.52
C GLU A 65 13.76 7.23 -15.45
N GLU A 66 13.00 6.97 -16.51
CA GLU A 66 11.56 7.25 -16.54
C GLU A 66 10.76 6.42 -15.53
N THR A 67 11.29 5.28 -15.07
CA THR A 67 10.69 4.51 -13.98
C THR A 67 10.83 5.28 -12.67
N PHE A 68 11.99 5.83 -12.34
CA PHE A 68 12.14 6.64 -11.12
C PHE A 68 11.20 7.86 -11.13
N GLU A 69 11.02 8.51 -12.28
CA GLU A 69 10.02 9.57 -12.40
C GLU A 69 8.60 9.05 -12.19
N TYR A 70 8.25 7.90 -12.77
CA TYR A 70 6.95 7.27 -12.57
C TYR A 70 6.69 6.92 -11.09
N LEU A 71 7.70 6.42 -10.36
CA LEU A 71 7.61 6.18 -8.91
C LEU A 71 7.30 7.46 -8.14
N GLY A 72 7.72 8.61 -8.64
CA GLY A 72 7.35 9.92 -8.13
C GLY A 72 8.52 10.84 -7.85
N PHE A 73 9.75 10.49 -8.27
CA PHE A 73 10.88 11.42 -8.21
C PHE A 73 10.76 12.54 -9.25
N GLY A 74 11.36 13.69 -8.95
CA GLY A 74 11.57 14.74 -9.94
C GLY A 74 12.66 14.35 -10.95
N PRO A 75 12.68 14.97 -12.15
CA PRO A 75 13.62 14.59 -13.22
C PRO A 75 15.09 14.61 -12.80
N GLN A 76 15.52 15.59 -12.01
CA GLN A 76 16.90 15.67 -11.52
C GLN A 76 17.28 14.48 -10.65
N LYS A 77 16.41 14.10 -9.70
CA LYS A 77 16.67 12.97 -8.80
C LYS A 77 16.58 11.64 -9.53
N ALA A 78 15.65 11.52 -10.48
CA ALA A 78 15.54 10.34 -11.34
C ALA A 78 16.83 10.12 -12.16
N ALA A 79 17.38 11.16 -12.79
CA ALA A 79 18.65 11.08 -13.52
C ALA A 79 19.84 10.70 -12.62
N GLU A 80 19.90 11.26 -11.41
CA GLU A 80 20.91 10.90 -10.40
C GLU A 80 20.83 9.41 -10.02
N LEU A 81 19.63 8.93 -9.67
CA LEU A 81 19.39 7.53 -9.31
C LEU A 81 19.67 6.58 -10.47
N TRP A 82 19.31 6.97 -11.70
CA TRP A 82 19.63 6.20 -12.89
C TRP A 82 21.12 6.08 -13.12
N SER A 83 21.87 7.19 -13.06
CA SER A 83 23.34 7.18 -13.18
C SER A 83 23.98 6.28 -12.12
N ARG A 84 23.45 6.29 -10.90
CA ARG A 84 23.90 5.41 -9.82
C ARG A 84 23.58 3.94 -10.10
N TRP A 85 22.38 3.65 -10.60
CA TRP A 85 22.00 2.30 -11.02
C TRP A 85 22.93 1.76 -12.11
N GLU A 86 23.21 2.54 -13.15
CA GLU A 86 24.12 2.14 -14.23
C GLU A 86 25.52 1.84 -13.69
N SER A 87 26.04 2.68 -12.79
CA SER A 87 27.34 2.44 -12.15
C SER A 87 27.39 1.17 -11.30
N ILE A 88 26.30 0.84 -10.58
CA ILE A 88 26.21 -0.43 -9.82
C ILE A 88 26.22 -1.62 -10.78
N GLN A 89 25.45 -1.55 -11.88
CA GLN A 89 25.38 -2.63 -12.86
C GLN A 89 26.69 -2.83 -13.65
N GLU A 90 27.45 -1.76 -13.90
CA GLU A 90 28.77 -1.85 -14.54
C GLU A 90 29.87 -2.38 -13.62
N SER A 91 29.76 -2.13 -12.31
CA SER A 91 30.75 -2.57 -11.31
C SER A 91 30.51 -3.98 -10.78
N ALA A 92 29.33 -4.56 -11.02
CA ALA A 92 29.06 -5.96 -10.73
C ALA A 92 29.88 -6.87 -11.67
N SER A 93 31.04 -7.35 -11.21
CA SER A 93 31.87 -8.31 -11.95
C SER A 93 31.21 -9.71 -11.96
N GLU A 94 31.50 -10.53 -12.97
CA GLU A 94 31.01 -11.93 -13.03
C GLU A 94 31.48 -12.78 -11.83
N GLU A 95 32.59 -12.41 -11.17
CA GLU A 95 33.15 -13.12 -10.01
C GLU A 95 32.52 -12.67 -8.67
N ASP A 96 31.88 -11.50 -8.63
CA ASP A 96 31.31 -10.89 -7.42
C ASP A 96 29.82 -11.16 -7.22
N LYS A 97 29.15 -11.82 -8.17
CA LYS A 97 27.70 -12.13 -8.12
C LYS A 97 27.31 -13.01 -6.93
N ASP A 98 28.26 -13.79 -6.37
CA ASP A 98 28.02 -14.61 -5.17
C ASP A 98 28.34 -13.89 -3.84
N THR A 99 28.91 -12.67 -3.88
CA THR A 99 29.41 -11.97 -2.67
C THR A 99 28.94 -10.52 -2.50
N ILE A 100 28.48 -9.84 -3.55
CA ILE A 100 27.90 -8.50 -3.44
C ILE A 100 26.39 -8.63 -3.22
N PHE A 101 25.87 -7.91 -2.22
CA PHE A 101 24.43 -7.73 -2.04
C PHE A 101 23.85 -7.19 -3.36
N GLU A 102 23.15 -8.03 -4.13
CA GLU A 102 22.42 -7.59 -5.31
C GLU A 102 21.43 -6.52 -4.86
N VAL A 103 21.71 -5.26 -5.20
CA VAL A 103 20.82 -4.16 -4.89
C VAL A 103 19.68 -4.23 -5.90
N GLU A 104 18.46 -4.45 -5.42
CA GLU A 104 17.28 -4.42 -6.28
C GLU A 104 16.98 -3.00 -6.76
N PHE A 105 16.34 -2.87 -7.92
CA PHE A 105 16.04 -1.57 -8.53
C PHE A 105 15.17 -0.70 -7.61
N LEU A 106 14.14 -1.29 -7.01
CA LEU A 106 13.26 -0.61 -6.07
C LEU A 106 13.98 -0.24 -4.77
N ASP A 107 14.86 -1.11 -4.25
CA ASP A 107 15.65 -0.82 -3.04
C ASP A 107 16.52 0.42 -3.21
N LEU A 108 17.08 0.65 -4.41
CA LEU A 108 17.82 1.88 -4.68
C LEU A 108 16.93 3.12 -4.60
N ALA A 109 15.70 3.07 -5.11
CA ALA A 109 14.73 4.14 -4.99
C ALA A 109 14.35 4.39 -3.53
N LEU A 110 13.92 3.35 -2.82
CA LEU A 110 13.44 3.46 -1.44
C LEU A 110 14.56 3.88 -0.49
N GLY A 111 15.79 3.40 -0.70
CA GLY A 111 16.96 3.78 0.08
C GLY A 111 17.38 5.25 -0.08
N SER A 112 16.84 5.96 -1.07
CA SER A 112 17.02 7.40 -1.21
C SER A 112 16.06 8.23 -0.36
N ILE A 113 14.98 7.59 0.14
CA ILE A 113 14.05 8.19 1.09
C ILE A 113 14.55 7.92 2.51
N PRO A 114 14.78 8.96 3.32
CA PRO A 114 15.33 8.76 4.64
C PRO A 114 14.35 8.04 5.58
N SER A 115 14.76 6.88 6.12
CA SER A 115 13.99 6.14 7.11
C SER A 115 13.91 6.84 8.47
N TYR A 116 14.79 7.82 8.74
CA TYR A 116 14.98 8.42 10.07
C TYR A 116 15.12 9.96 10.08
N VAL A 117 14.69 10.67 9.04
CA VAL A 117 14.81 12.14 9.04
C VAL A 117 13.88 12.81 10.06
N VAL A 118 14.42 13.87 10.65
CA VAL A 118 13.76 14.81 11.55
C VAL A 118 12.75 15.62 10.76
N GLU A 119 11.58 15.04 10.49
CA GLU A 119 10.46 15.84 9.96
C GLU A 119 9.99 16.79 11.07
N ASP A 120 10.32 18.07 10.92
CA ASP A 120 9.97 19.15 11.83
C ASP A 120 8.57 19.66 11.47
N SER A 121 7.56 19.18 12.21
CA SER A 121 6.15 19.56 12.05
C SER A 121 5.55 19.23 10.67
N GLU A 122 4.22 19.13 10.61
CA GLU A 122 3.52 18.88 9.33
C GLU A 122 3.72 20.02 8.31
N ASP A 123 4.08 21.21 8.80
CA ASP A 123 4.24 22.41 7.98
C ASP A 123 5.43 22.29 7.00
N ASP A 124 6.40 21.41 7.29
CA ASP A 124 7.62 21.24 6.49
C ASP A 124 7.62 19.97 5.61
N TRP A 125 6.53 19.18 5.58
CA TRP A 125 6.45 17.95 4.75
C TRP A 125 6.77 18.20 3.27
N VAL A 126 6.29 19.32 2.73
CA VAL A 126 6.56 19.71 1.34
C VAL A 126 8.06 19.95 1.13
N ILE A 127 8.71 20.67 2.05
CA ILE A 127 10.13 20.99 1.99
C ILE A 127 10.96 19.70 2.08
N HIS A 128 10.66 18.84 3.05
CA HIS A 128 11.36 17.57 3.21
C HIS A 128 11.23 16.66 1.99
N MET A 129 10.02 16.50 1.44
CA MET A 129 9.83 15.69 0.23
C MET A 129 10.57 16.29 -0.98
N GLN A 130 10.64 17.62 -1.11
CA GLN A 130 11.43 18.30 -2.14
C GLN A 130 12.93 18.03 -1.95
N ASP A 131 13.44 18.08 -0.72
CA ASP A 131 14.84 17.79 -0.40
C ASP A 131 15.23 16.33 -0.71
N TRP A 132 14.28 15.40 -0.58
CA TRP A 132 14.47 14.01 -1.00
C TRP A 132 14.43 13.82 -2.53
N GLY A 133 14.04 14.87 -3.27
CA GLY A 133 13.89 14.87 -4.71
C GLY A 133 12.56 14.32 -5.19
N VAL A 134 11.53 14.24 -4.34
CA VAL A 134 10.17 13.85 -4.73
C VAL A 134 9.57 14.93 -5.63
N GLY A 135 8.95 14.50 -6.72
CA GLY A 135 8.33 15.38 -7.70
C GLY A 135 7.04 16.04 -7.18
N PRO A 136 6.69 17.23 -7.72
CA PRO A 136 5.54 18.01 -7.24
C PRO A 136 4.20 17.27 -7.39
N GLN A 137 4.06 16.39 -8.39
CA GLN A 137 2.84 15.59 -8.57
C GLN A 137 2.57 14.69 -7.36
N LEU A 138 3.58 13.94 -6.92
CA LEU A 138 3.43 13.03 -5.78
C LEU A 138 3.26 13.82 -4.47
N ILE A 139 4.01 14.92 -4.29
CA ILE A 139 3.84 15.82 -3.14
C ILE A 139 2.39 16.32 -3.04
N ASN A 140 1.84 16.83 -4.15
CA ASN A 140 0.47 17.35 -4.18
C ASN A 140 -0.57 16.27 -3.90
N ALA A 141 -0.31 15.03 -4.34
CA ALA A 141 -1.18 13.90 -4.08
C ALA A 141 -1.16 13.48 -2.60
N ILE A 142 0.04 13.39 -2.00
CA ILE A 142 0.21 13.09 -0.57
C ILE A 142 -0.42 14.18 0.29
N MET A 143 -0.20 15.45 -0.04
CA MET A 143 -0.68 16.63 0.70
C MET A 143 -2.15 16.99 0.43
N SER A 144 -2.91 16.11 -0.20
CA SER A 144 -4.31 16.36 -0.51
C SER A 144 -5.14 16.60 0.76
N GLN A 145 -5.74 17.80 0.87
CA GLN A 145 -6.51 18.19 2.05
C GLN A 145 -7.77 17.34 2.28
N GLU A 146 -8.33 16.80 1.20
CA GLU A 146 -9.48 15.89 1.22
C GLU A 146 -9.23 14.65 2.11
N PHE A 147 -7.98 14.19 2.16
CA PHE A 147 -7.54 12.99 2.88
C PHE A 147 -6.63 13.33 4.06
N SER A 148 -6.75 14.54 4.63
CA SER A 148 -5.95 14.96 5.79
C SER A 148 -6.16 14.06 7.02
N ASP A 149 -7.34 13.45 7.14
CA ASP A 149 -7.71 12.45 8.15
C ASP A 149 -6.82 11.19 8.07
N VAL A 150 -6.61 10.66 6.86
CA VAL A 150 -5.77 9.48 6.61
C VAL A 150 -4.29 9.86 6.54
N ARG A 151 -3.94 10.94 5.84
CA ARG A 151 -2.55 11.40 5.68
C ARG A 151 -1.82 11.50 7.01
N ARG A 152 -2.50 11.91 8.07
CA ARG A 152 -1.88 12.11 9.39
C ARG A 152 -1.75 10.83 10.21
N THR A 153 -2.13 9.66 9.72
CA THR A 153 -1.95 8.40 10.46
C THR A 153 -0.53 7.83 10.33
N GLU A 154 0.29 8.33 9.39
CA GLU A 154 1.68 7.92 9.16
C GLU A 154 2.56 9.12 8.75
N SER A 155 3.89 8.94 8.67
CA SER A 155 4.85 9.99 8.27
C SER A 155 4.88 10.27 6.76
N ALA A 156 5.50 11.39 6.35
CA ALA A 156 5.69 11.64 4.92
C ALA A 156 6.58 10.58 4.29
N SER A 157 7.66 10.18 4.95
CA SER A 157 8.55 9.10 4.48
C SER A 157 7.80 7.78 4.25
N TYR A 158 6.87 7.42 5.13
CA TYR A 158 6.02 6.24 4.97
C TYR A 158 5.16 6.38 3.72
N TRP A 159 4.41 7.48 3.57
CA TRP A 159 3.51 7.64 2.42
C TRP A 159 4.24 7.73 1.09
N VAL A 160 5.44 8.33 1.05
CA VAL A 160 6.27 8.33 -0.15
C VAL A 160 6.68 6.90 -0.51
N THR A 161 7.25 6.17 0.44
CA THR A 161 7.72 4.78 0.25
C THR A 161 6.58 3.85 -0.18
N ASP A 162 5.47 3.86 0.57
CA ASP A 162 4.25 3.10 0.26
C ASP A 162 3.71 3.42 -1.13
N THR A 163 3.73 4.70 -1.55
CA THR A 163 3.31 5.07 -2.91
C THR A 163 4.25 4.52 -3.97
N MET A 164 5.56 4.59 -3.76
CA MET A 164 6.57 4.11 -4.70
C MET A 164 6.47 2.59 -4.88
N GLU A 165 6.33 1.84 -3.79
CA GLU A 165 6.10 0.38 -3.80
C GLU A 165 4.84 0.04 -4.60
N ILE A 166 3.71 0.69 -4.31
CA ILE A 166 2.44 0.48 -5.02
C ILE A 166 2.59 0.73 -6.52
N ARG A 167 3.26 1.82 -6.90
CA ARG A 167 3.47 2.20 -8.30
C ARG A 167 4.38 1.19 -8.98
N TYR A 168 5.51 0.81 -8.37
CA TYR A 168 6.42 -0.17 -8.95
C TYR A 168 5.73 -1.53 -9.17
N ALA A 169 5.03 -2.04 -8.16
CA ALA A 169 4.27 -3.28 -8.24
C ALA A 169 3.19 -3.24 -9.34
N THR A 170 2.68 -2.04 -9.68
CA THR A 170 1.76 -1.87 -10.81
C THR A 170 2.46 -2.10 -12.15
N LEU A 171 3.70 -1.63 -12.31
CA LEU A 171 4.48 -1.88 -13.53
C LEU A 171 4.87 -3.35 -13.67
N GLU A 172 5.27 -3.99 -12.57
CA GLU A 172 5.58 -5.43 -12.55
C GLU A 172 4.37 -6.24 -13.00
N ARG A 173 3.19 -6.00 -12.41
CA ARG A 173 1.96 -6.65 -12.82
C ARG A 173 1.62 -6.41 -14.29
N VAL A 174 1.75 -5.18 -14.79
CA VAL A 174 1.48 -4.88 -16.22
C VAL A 174 2.42 -5.65 -17.14
N LYS A 175 3.68 -5.81 -16.73
CA LYS A 175 4.68 -6.59 -17.46
C LYS A 175 4.33 -8.08 -17.46
N GLU A 176 4.06 -8.66 -16.30
CA GLU A 176 3.62 -10.05 -16.16
C GLU A 176 2.36 -10.33 -17.01
N ASP A 177 1.39 -9.41 -16.97
CA ASP A 177 0.17 -9.51 -17.79
C ASP A 177 0.47 -9.42 -19.30
N SER A 178 1.50 -8.66 -19.70
CA SER A 178 1.94 -8.60 -21.10
C SER A 178 2.61 -9.89 -21.56
N GLU A 179 3.42 -10.49 -20.70
CA GLU A 179 4.09 -11.77 -20.94
C GLU A 179 3.05 -12.90 -21.04
N ALA A 180 2.11 -12.97 -20.10
CA ALA A 180 1.01 -13.93 -20.13
C ALA A 180 0.18 -13.81 -21.41
N ARG A 181 -0.20 -12.59 -21.82
CA ARG A 181 -0.94 -12.36 -23.08
C ARG A 181 -0.16 -12.81 -24.31
N ALA A 182 1.16 -12.62 -24.33
CA ALA A 182 2.02 -13.04 -25.44
C ALA A 182 2.12 -14.57 -25.53
N GLU A 183 2.09 -15.26 -24.40
CA GLU A 183 2.07 -16.73 -24.32
C GLU A 183 0.68 -17.33 -24.59
N GLY A 184 -0.34 -16.48 -24.81
CA GLY A 184 -1.73 -16.92 -24.95
C GLY A 184 -2.33 -17.43 -23.63
N ILE A 185 -1.63 -17.24 -22.51
CA ILE A 185 -2.14 -17.51 -21.18
C ILE A 185 -3.10 -16.36 -20.86
N THR A 186 -4.35 -16.70 -20.56
CA THR A 186 -5.24 -15.71 -19.98
C THR A 186 -4.72 -15.47 -18.57
N PRO A 187 -4.16 -14.28 -18.24
CA PRO A 187 -3.71 -14.02 -16.89
C PRO A 187 -4.88 -14.32 -15.92
N PRO A 188 -4.60 -14.91 -14.74
CA PRO A 188 -5.64 -15.19 -13.76
C PRO A 188 -6.42 -13.90 -13.57
N SER A 189 -7.69 -13.95 -13.98
CA SER A 189 -8.50 -12.75 -14.08
C SER A 189 -8.45 -12.03 -12.74
N ALA A 190 -7.82 -10.85 -12.72
CA ALA A 190 -8.11 -9.81 -11.74
C ALA A 190 -9.53 -9.26 -11.94
N GLY A 191 -10.38 -9.96 -12.70
CA GLY A 191 -11.81 -10.03 -12.47
C GLY A 191 -12.06 -10.30 -11.00
N ILE A 192 -12.05 -9.21 -10.25
CA ILE A 192 -12.75 -9.05 -9.02
C ILE A 192 -14.15 -9.52 -9.38
N ALA A 193 -14.47 -10.77 -9.05
CA ALA A 193 -15.85 -11.12 -8.80
C ALA A 193 -16.25 -10.20 -7.65
N THR A 194 -16.67 -8.97 -8.01
CA THR A 194 -17.39 -8.09 -7.14
C THR A 194 -18.68 -8.84 -6.93
N SER A 195 -18.66 -9.72 -5.93
CA SER A 195 -19.90 -10.07 -5.27
C SER A 195 -20.45 -8.72 -4.83
N THR A 196 -21.48 -8.24 -5.53
CA THR A 196 -22.28 -7.10 -5.08
C THR A 196 -23.09 -7.46 -3.84
N SER A 197 -22.63 -8.44 -3.06
CA SER A 197 -23.11 -8.77 -1.74
C SER A 197 -22.79 -7.60 -0.84
N ARG A 198 -23.83 -6.80 -0.62
CA ARG A 198 -23.96 -5.91 0.53
C ARG A 198 -23.41 -6.64 1.77
N PRO A 199 -22.60 -5.98 2.64
CA PRO A 199 -22.04 -6.63 3.82
C PRO A 199 -23.15 -7.38 4.56
N SER A 200 -22.96 -8.69 4.65
CA SER A 200 -23.95 -9.63 5.15
C SER A 200 -23.97 -9.55 6.67
N ASN A 201 -24.93 -8.82 7.24
CA ASN A 201 -25.16 -8.77 8.69
C ASN A 201 -25.80 -10.08 9.20
N VAL A 202 -25.35 -11.24 8.74
CA VAL A 202 -25.81 -12.54 9.25
C VAL A 202 -25.56 -12.54 10.75
N PRO A 203 -26.61 -12.70 11.57
CA PRO A 203 -26.45 -12.80 13.01
C PRO A 203 -25.38 -13.85 13.34
N GLY A 204 -24.34 -13.45 14.07
CA GLY A 204 -23.23 -14.34 14.44
C GLY A 204 -21.97 -14.23 13.58
N LYS A 205 -21.88 -13.28 12.63
CA LYS A 205 -20.63 -12.95 11.92
C LYS A 205 -20.23 -11.48 12.15
N GLN A 206 -18.93 -11.24 12.28
CA GLN A 206 -18.29 -9.93 12.34
C GLN A 206 -17.64 -9.63 10.99
N ILE A 207 -17.93 -8.47 10.43
CA ILE A 207 -17.33 -8.00 9.18
C ILE A 207 -16.32 -6.90 9.51
N LEU A 208 -15.14 -6.99 8.91
CA LEU A 208 -14.05 -6.03 9.04
C LEU A 208 -13.53 -5.66 7.66
N PHE A 209 -13.02 -4.44 7.50
CA PHE A 209 -12.64 -3.86 6.22
C PHE A 209 -11.18 -3.39 6.24
N LYS A 210 -10.48 -3.51 5.11
CA LYS A 210 -9.16 -2.90 4.88
C LYS A 210 -9.07 -2.41 3.44
N ALA A 211 -8.59 -1.20 3.21
CA ALA A 211 -8.25 -0.76 1.86
C ALA A 211 -6.83 -1.18 1.50
N VAL A 212 -6.66 -1.71 0.30
CA VAL A 212 -5.38 -2.16 -0.25
C VAL A 212 -5.36 -1.98 -1.77
N THR A 213 -4.21 -2.17 -2.39
CA THR A 213 -4.09 -2.28 -3.84
C THR A 213 -4.23 -3.74 -4.27
N THR A 214 -4.69 -3.96 -5.50
CA THR A 214 -4.79 -5.31 -6.06
C THR A 214 -3.44 -6.01 -6.18
N ASN A 215 -2.35 -5.25 -6.39
CA ASN A 215 -0.99 -5.81 -6.45
C ASN A 215 -0.55 -6.42 -5.10
N HIS A 216 -1.12 -5.98 -3.99
CA HIS A 216 -0.83 -6.53 -2.66
C HIS A 216 -1.73 -7.74 -2.32
N LEU A 217 -2.69 -8.08 -3.18
CA LEU A 217 -3.55 -9.25 -3.00
C LEU A 217 -2.88 -10.50 -3.53
N LEU A 218 -2.14 -11.18 -2.67
CA LEU A 218 -1.65 -12.52 -2.95
C LEU A 218 -2.84 -13.49 -3.04
N ARG A 219 -2.88 -14.31 -4.09
CA ARG A 219 -3.89 -15.37 -4.26
C ARG A 219 -3.21 -16.73 -4.26
N ASP A 220 -3.91 -17.75 -3.75
CA ASP A 220 -3.50 -19.15 -3.95
C ASP A 220 -3.92 -19.67 -5.34
N GLU A 221 -3.56 -20.90 -5.66
CA GLU A 221 -3.93 -21.57 -6.92
C GLU A 221 -5.46 -21.67 -7.12
N GLY A 222 -6.24 -21.62 -6.04
CA GLY A 222 -7.70 -21.60 -6.07
C GLY A 222 -8.30 -20.20 -6.21
N GLY A 223 -7.47 -19.16 -6.31
CA GLY A 223 -7.88 -17.76 -6.39
C GLY A 223 -8.27 -17.13 -5.05
N LYS A 224 -8.12 -17.83 -3.92
CA LYS A 224 -8.43 -17.31 -2.58
C LYS A 224 -7.36 -16.29 -2.16
N ILE A 225 -7.80 -15.16 -1.62
CA ILE A 225 -6.90 -14.12 -1.09
C ILE A 225 -6.17 -14.64 0.15
N ARG A 226 -4.85 -14.48 0.17
CA ARG A 226 -3.97 -14.88 1.27
C ARG A 226 -3.66 -13.69 2.18
N MET A 227 -3.62 -13.96 3.48
CA MET A 227 -3.39 -12.95 4.51
C MET A 227 -2.02 -12.25 4.46
N PRO A 228 -0.89 -12.87 4.09
CA PRO A 228 0.43 -12.22 4.13
C PRO A 228 0.51 -10.90 3.35
N GLY A 229 -0.25 -10.74 2.27
CA GLY A 229 -0.33 -9.48 1.52
C GLY A 229 -1.06 -8.33 2.24
N LEU A 230 -1.67 -8.61 3.39
CA LEU A 230 -2.44 -7.66 4.20
C LEU A 230 -1.70 -7.22 5.48
N VAL A 231 -0.42 -7.57 5.64
CA VAL A 231 0.37 -7.17 6.81
C VAL A 231 0.58 -5.66 6.82
N SER A 232 0.62 -5.05 8.01
CA SER A 232 1.10 -3.68 8.21
C SER A 232 2.43 -3.71 8.97
N ASN A 233 3.39 -2.90 8.52
CA ASN A 233 4.73 -2.84 9.08
C ASN A 233 4.81 -1.86 10.27
N PRO A 234 5.72 -2.10 11.24
CA PRO A 234 6.02 -1.13 12.30
C PRO A 234 6.89 0.04 11.79
N PRO A 235 6.92 1.19 12.49
CA PRO A 235 6.14 1.52 13.68
C PRO A 235 4.66 1.74 13.35
N SER A 236 3.79 1.30 14.25
CA SER A 236 2.34 1.35 14.15
C SER A 236 1.73 1.63 15.53
N ASP A 237 0.39 1.70 15.63
CA ASP A 237 -0.30 1.97 16.90
C ASP A 237 0.03 0.99 18.03
N PHE A 238 0.36 -0.26 17.70
CA PHE A 238 0.53 -1.34 18.67
C PHE A 238 1.88 -2.04 18.59
N ARG A 239 2.77 -1.58 17.70
CA ARG A 239 4.11 -2.16 17.58
C ARG A 239 5.10 -1.16 17.03
N GLY A 240 6.14 -0.87 17.83
CA GLY A 240 7.22 0.02 17.44
C GLY A 240 8.33 -0.66 16.65
N VAL A 241 8.57 -1.96 16.86
CA VAL A 241 9.64 -2.72 16.19
C VAL A 241 9.22 -4.18 15.97
N GLY A 242 9.65 -4.73 14.82
CA GLY A 242 9.44 -6.12 14.42
C GLY A 242 7.97 -6.55 14.31
N GLY A 243 7.75 -7.81 13.92
CA GLY A 243 6.46 -8.51 14.03
C GLY A 243 5.34 -8.05 13.07
N ALA A 244 4.70 -9.01 12.42
CA ALA A 244 3.53 -8.75 11.59
C ALA A 244 2.29 -8.42 12.43
N LEU A 245 1.48 -7.49 11.94
CA LEU A 245 0.16 -7.15 12.47
C LEU A 245 -0.85 -7.06 11.33
N PHE A 246 -2.09 -7.47 11.60
CA PHE A 246 -3.21 -7.24 10.69
C PHE A 246 -4.16 -6.20 11.26
N TYR A 247 -4.30 -5.10 10.55
CA TYR A 247 -5.20 -4.00 10.87
C TYR A 247 -6.41 -4.04 9.97
N PHE A 248 -7.59 -4.12 10.57
CA PHE A 248 -8.87 -3.93 9.90
C PHE A 248 -9.73 -2.95 10.69
N THR A 249 -10.76 -2.38 10.07
CA THR A 249 -11.73 -1.51 10.73
C THR A 249 -13.14 -2.09 10.58
N PRO A 250 -14.02 -2.01 11.60
CA PRO A 250 -15.42 -2.39 11.42
C PRO A 250 -16.20 -1.33 10.63
N ASP A 251 -15.62 -0.14 10.42
CA ASP A 251 -16.28 1.00 9.77
C ASP A 251 -15.91 1.04 8.28
N PHE A 252 -16.89 0.79 7.43
CA PHE A 252 -16.71 0.82 5.99
C PHE A 252 -16.32 2.20 5.45
N GLU A 253 -16.74 3.29 6.11
CA GLU A 253 -16.38 4.65 5.69
C GLU A 253 -14.91 4.95 5.99
N VAL A 254 -14.35 4.41 7.07
CA VAL A 254 -12.90 4.46 7.33
C VAL A 254 -12.16 3.76 6.18
N ALA A 255 -12.56 2.54 5.81
CA ALA A 255 -11.91 1.82 4.70
C ALA A 255 -12.05 2.57 3.36
N LYS A 256 -13.20 3.18 3.07
CA LYS A 256 -13.38 4.04 1.88
C LYS A 256 -12.44 5.23 1.86
N ARG A 257 -12.21 5.89 3.00
CA ARG A 257 -11.27 7.01 3.11
C ARG A 257 -9.85 6.57 2.74
N TYR A 258 -9.38 5.45 3.29
CA TYR A 258 -8.07 4.88 2.92
C TYR A 258 -8.01 4.51 1.43
N LYS A 259 -9.05 3.87 0.86
CA LYS A 259 -9.11 3.55 -0.58
C LYS A 259 -9.03 4.80 -1.45
N GLY A 260 -9.76 5.85 -1.08
CA GLY A 260 -9.70 7.14 -1.76
C GLY A 260 -8.30 7.75 -1.73
N TYR A 261 -7.63 7.67 -0.59
CA TYR A 261 -6.27 8.19 -0.46
C TYR A 261 -5.25 7.39 -1.28
N ILE A 262 -5.36 6.06 -1.35
CA ILE A 262 -4.55 5.22 -2.26
C ILE A 262 -4.76 5.69 -3.70
N LYS A 263 -6.01 5.81 -4.16
CA LYS A 263 -6.32 6.28 -5.53
C LYS A 263 -5.76 7.68 -5.80
N LYS A 264 -5.71 8.54 -4.79
CA LYS A 264 -5.18 9.90 -4.94
C LYS A 264 -3.67 9.90 -5.19
N ARG A 265 -2.93 9.03 -4.50
CA ARG A 265 -1.45 8.94 -4.57
C ARG A 265 -0.95 8.04 -5.69
N ALA A 266 -1.70 7.00 -6.03
CA ALA A 266 -1.39 6.03 -7.08
C ALA A 266 -2.64 5.78 -7.93
N ASP A 267 -2.98 6.75 -8.78
CA ASP A 267 -4.17 6.73 -9.65
C ASP A 267 -4.19 5.59 -10.67
N SER A 268 -3.00 5.15 -11.09
CA SER A 268 -2.79 4.02 -11.99
C SER A 268 -2.84 2.66 -11.30
N ALA A 269 -2.85 2.62 -9.96
CA ALA A 269 -2.93 1.38 -9.19
C ALA A 269 -4.39 1.07 -8.80
N PRO A 270 -4.92 -0.13 -9.11
CA PRO A 270 -6.29 -0.47 -8.75
C PRO A 270 -6.41 -0.64 -7.22
N ALA A 271 -7.11 0.29 -6.58
CA ALA A 271 -7.39 0.26 -5.14
C ALA A 271 -8.75 -0.38 -4.85
N VAL A 272 -8.78 -1.28 -3.88
CA VAL A 272 -9.94 -2.09 -3.49
C VAL A 272 -10.16 -2.06 -1.99
N ILE A 273 -11.36 -2.42 -1.53
CA ILE A 273 -11.62 -2.71 -0.12
C ILE A 273 -11.75 -4.22 0.00
N VAL A 274 -10.98 -4.79 0.91
CA VAL A 274 -11.10 -6.18 1.32
C VAL A 274 -12.05 -6.26 2.51
N CYS A 275 -12.99 -7.18 2.43
CA CYS A 275 -13.93 -7.56 3.47
C CYS A 275 -13.44 -8.87 4.10
N LEU A 276 -13.17 -8.86 5.40
CA LEU A 276 -12.86 -10.02 6.22
C LEU A 276 -14.09 -10.34 7.07
N THR A 277 -14.70 -11.49 6.79
CA THR A 277 -15.86 -12.00 7.53
C THR A 277 -15.40 -13.12 8.48
N LEU A 278 -15.73 -12.96 9.77
CA LEU A 278 -15.33 -13.87 10.84
C LEU A 278 -16.54 -14.33 11.66
N PRO A 279 -16.59 -15.57 12.16
CA PRO A 279 -17.60 -15.97 13.14
C PRO A 279 -17.45 -15.16 14.44
N ASN A 280 -18.55 -14.69 15.03
CA ASN A 280 -18.53 -14.00 16.33
C ASN A 280 -17.92 -14.89 17.42
N ALA A 281 -18.23 -16.19 17.40
CA ALA A 281 -17.63 -17.15 18.34
C ALA A 281 -16.10 -17.20 18.28
N PHE A 282 -15.50 -16.92 17.11
CA PHE A 282 -14.04 -16.81 17.00
C PHE A 282 -13.56 -15.52 17.68
N ILE A 283 -14.18 -14.37 17.38
CA ILE A 283 -13.83 -13.09 18.00
C ILE A 283 -14.02 -13.11 19.52
N GLU A 284 -15.11 -13.71 20.00
CA GLU A 284 -15.41 -13.86 21.44
C GLU A 284 -14.49 -14.89 22.11
N GLY A 285 -14.02 -15.89 21.37
CA GLY A 285 -13.08 -16.90 21.83
C GLY A 285 -11.62 -16.44 21.87
N LEU A 286 -11.25 -15.43 21.08
CA LEU A 286 -10.03 -14.66 21.29
C LEU A 286 -10.33 -13.71 22.44
N PRO A 287 -9.71 -13.79 23.63
CA PRO A 287 -9.99 -12.84 24.71
C PRO A 287 -9.73 -11.42 24.19
N PRO A 288 -10.75 -10.65 23.79
CA PRO A 288 -10.53 -9.44 23.01
C PRO A 288 -10.21 -8.35 24.01
N TYR A 289 -9.06 -7.72 23.84
CA TYR A 289 -8.71 -6.62 24.70
C TYR A 289 -9.25 -5.33 24.08
N ILE A 290 -10.41 -4.90 24.57
CA ILE A 290 -10.98 -3.61 24.21
C ILE A 290 -10.17 -2.53 24.93
N LEU A 291 -9.30 -1.87 24.19
CA LEU A 291 -8.47 -0.78 24.67
C LEU A 291 -9.10 0.54 24.26
N GLU A 292 -10.05 1.00 25.07
CA GLU A 292 -10.69 2.31 24.90
C GLU A 292 -9.69 3.45 25.03
N PHE A 293 -10.04 4.62 24.49
CA PHE A 293 -9.23 5.82 24.67
C PHE A 293 -9.08 6.15 26.17
N GLY A 294 -7.85 6.06 26.67
CA GLY A 294 -7.52 6.24 28.07
C GLY A 294 -6.02 6.14 28.31
N ASP A 295 -5.58 6.17 29.56
CA ASP A 295 -4.15 6.25 29.90
C ASP A 295 -3.33 5.08 29.35
N LEU A 296 -3.88 3.87 29.40
CA LEU A 296 -3.21 2.70 28.84
C LEU A 296 -3.07 2.79 27.31
N TRP A 297 -4.11 3.23 26.60
CA TRP A 297 -4.07 3.43 25.15
C TRP A 297 -3.01 4.47 24.78
N LYS A 298 -2.99 5.60 25.49
CA LYS A 298 -2.00 6.66 25.27
C LYS A 298 -0.57 6.16 25.49
N GLN A 299 -0.32 5.39 26.55
CA GLN A 299 0.99 4.79 26.82
C GLN A 299 1.42 3.84 25.71
N VAL A 300 0.52 2.96 25.26
CA VAL A 300 0.79 1.99 24.19
C VAL A 300 1.10 2.69 22.87
N VAL A 301 0.26 3.64 22.47
CA VAL A 301 0.42 4.40 21.22
C VAL A 301 1.68 5.25 21.28
N HIS A 302 1.90 6.02 22.36
CA HIS A 302 3.10 6.85 22.52
C HIS A 302 4.37 6.03 22.33
N ARG A 303 4.45 4.89 23.02
CA ARG A 303 5.63 4.04 23.01
C ARG A 303 5.83 3.32 21.67
N SER A 304 4.76 2.78 21.09
CA SER A 304 4.81 2.08 19.81
C SER A 304 5.17 3.04 18.67
N ARG A 305 4.51 4.19 18.59
CA ARG A 305 4.78 5.24 17.59
C ARG A 305 6.16 5.89 17.75
N SER A 306 6.75 5.78 18.94
CA SER A 306 8.15 6.14 19.23
C SER A 306 9.17 5.07 18.84
N SER A 307 8.76 4.01 18.14
CA SER A 307 9.61 2.87 17.76
C SER A 307 10.24 2.14 18.96
N TYR A 308 9.60 2.20 20.13
CA TYR A 308 10.03 1.44 21.31
C TYR A 308 9.25 0.15 21.44
N LEU A 309 9.93 -0.89 21.92
CA LEU A 309 9.28 -2.11 22.36
C LEU A 309 8.43 -1.83 23.61
N LEU A 310 7.21 -2.34 23.66
CA LEU A 310 6.40 -2.37 24.88
C LEU A 310 7.04 -3.33 25.88
N THR A 311 7.53 -2.81 27.01
CA THR A 311 8.16 -3.58 28.09
C THR A 311 7.44 -3.35 29.43
N GLY A 312 7.79 -4.15 30.45
CA GLY A 312 7.19 -4.07 31.77
C GLY A 312 5.69 -4.36 31.72
N ASP A 313 4.90 -3.51 32.37
CA ASP A 313 3.45 -3.67 32.43
C ASP A 313 2.77 -3.54 31.06
N LEU A 314 3.39 -2.88 30.07
CA LEU A 314 2.83 -2.79 28.71
C LEU A 314 3.15 -4.02 27.84
N GLY A 315 4.13 -4.84 28.25
CA GLY A 315 4.59 -5.97 27.45
C GLY A 315 3.53 -7.05 27.23
N HIS A 316 2.51 -7.12 28.09
CA HIS A 316 1.41 -8.06 27.91
C HIS A 316 0.59 -7.79 26.65
N ILE A 317 0.57 -6.53 26.15
CA ILE A 317 -0.18 -6.15 24.95
C ILE A 317 0.27 -6.96 23.72
N HIS A 318 1.57 -7.23 23.59
CA HIS A 318 2.12 -8.04 22.49
C HIS A 318 1.69 -9.50 22.49
N ARG A 319 1.16 -9.99 23.61
CA ARG A 319 0.66 -11.37 23.78
C ARG A 319 -0.84 -11.48 23.53
N LEU A 320 -1.52 -10.35 23.35
CA LEU A 320 -2.95 -10.34 23.07
C LEU A 320 -3.19 -10.77 21.62
N PRO A 321 -4.07 -11.75 21.37
CA PRO A 321 -4.35 -12.20 20.01
C PRO A 321 -5.14 -11.15 19.22
N LEU A 322 -5.97 -10.36 19.90
CA LEU A 322 -6.79 -9.31 19.32
C LEU A 322 -6.86 -8.11 20.26
N VAL A 323 -6.53 -6.94 19.72
CA VAL A 323 -6.77 -5.63 20.36
C VAL A 323 -7.81 -4.87 19.54
N ILE A 324 -8.85 -4.36 20.20
CA ILE A 324 -9.85 -3.48 19.58
C ILE A 324 -9.66 -2.10 20.19
N ALA A 325 -9.36 -1.10 19.37
CA ALA A 325 -8.97 0.21 19.86
C ALA A 325 -9.34 1.33 18.88
N PRO A 326 -9.31 2.60 19.33
CA PRO A 326 -9.30 3.75 18.45
C PRO A 326 -8.09 3.76 17.50
N VAL A 327 -8.28 4.27 16.28
CA VAL A 327 -7.19 4.55 15.32
C VAL A 327 -6.48 5.82 15.75
N SER A 328 -5.16 5.77 15.97
CA SER A 328 -4.42 6.98 16.29
C SER A 328 -4.34 7.91 15.07
N TYR A 329 -4.23 9.19 15.36
CA TYR A 329 -4.09 10.26 14.40
C TYR A 329 -2.96 11.17 14.87
N SER A 330 -2.20 11.71 13.93
CA SER A 330 -0.84 12.26 14.05
C SER A 330 0.23 11.23 13.73
N HIS A 331 1.16 11.63 12.88
CA HIS A 331 2.24 10.77 12.41
C HIS A 331 3.14 10.32 13.56
N ASN A 332 3.83 9.18 13.37
CA ASN A 332 4.71 8.54 14.36
C ASN A 332 5.52 9.53 15.21
N ARG A 333 6.23 10.45 14.53
CA ARG A 333 7.08 11.46 15.18
C ARG A 333 6.33 12.53 15.97
N ALA A 334 5.17 13.00 15.52
CA ALA A 334 4.40 13.99 16.28
C ALA A 334 4.02 13.43 17.65
N ILE A 335 3.65 12.15 17.68
CA ILE A 335 3.39 11.42 18.93
C ILE A 335 4.70 11.20 19.71
N ALA A 336 5.77 10.77 19.05
CA ALA A 336 7.06 10.50 19.70
C ALA A 336 7.74 11.73 20.32
N ARG A 337 7.45 12.93 19.79
CA ARG A 337 7.96 14.22 20.30
C ARG A 337 7.23 14.70 21.55
N LEU A 338 6.08 14.13 21.86
CA LEU A 338 5.41 14.43 23.12
C LEU A 338 6.33 14.01 24.26
N GLU A 339 6.60 14.93 25.19
CA GLU A 339 7.43 14.69 26.38
C GLU A 339 6.86 13.54 27.21
N SER A 340 5.54 13.38 27.17
CA SER A 340 4.87 12.32 27.90
C SER A 340 3.56 11.93 27.24
N TRP A 341 3.18 10.66 27.39
CA TRP A 341 1.91 10.10 26.87
C TRP A 341 0.68 10.86 27.37
N GLN A 342 0.75 11.56 28.51
CA GLN A 342 -0.32 12.39 29.08
C GLN A 342 -0.71 13.53 28.14
N GLN A 343 0.19 13.98 27.26
CA GLN A 343 -0.10 15.02 26.27
C GLN A 343 -0.97 14.49 25.11
N ILE A 344 -1.13 13.17 24.98
CA ILE A 344 -2.06 12.58 24.03
C ILE A 344 -3.50 12.85 24.49
N SER A 345 -4.19 13.69 23.73
CA SER A 345 -5.63 13.97 23.86
C SER A 345 -6.43 13.39 22.67
N THR A 346 -7.75 13.58 22.69
CA THR A 346 -8.69 13.14 21.64
C THR A 346 -8.35 13.69 20.26
N ARG A 347 -7.60 14.80 20.18
CA ARG A 347 -7.09 15.34 18.90
C ARG A 347 -6.12 14.39 18.18
N HIS A 348 -5.56 13.40 18.87
CA HIS A 348 -4.66 12.39 18.30
C HIS A 348 -5.40 11.08 18.01
N VAL A 349 -6.71 11.15 17.82
CA VAL A 349 -7.54 10.01 17.43
C VAL A 349 -8.24 10.36 16.12
N MET A 350 -8.26 9.42 15.18
CA MET A 350 -8.91 9.61 13.90
C MET A 350 -10.43 9.62 14.09
N HIS A 351 -11.11 10.59 13.46
CA HIS A 351 -12.56 10.70 13.49
C HIS A 351 -13.11 10.71 12.07
N ILE A 352 -14.20 9.98 11.85
CA ILE A 352 -15.01 10.05 10.63
C ILE A 352 -16.38 10.60 11.03
N GLY A 353 -16.63 11.86 10.64
CA GLY A 353 -17.77 12.61 11.16
C GLY A 353 -17.65 12.81 12.68
N GLU A 354 -18.69 12.43 13.42
CA GLU A 354 -18.70 12.52 14.88
C GLU A 354 -18.14 11.24 15.56
N ASN A 355 -17.85 10.20 14.77
CA ASN A 355 -17.46 8.91 15.31
C ASN A 355 -15.95 8.75 15.36
N MET A 356 -15.48 8.21 16.48
CA MET A 356 -14.10 7.77 16.65
C MET A 356 -13.85 6.51 15.79
N ALA A 357 -12.88 6.58 14.87
CA ALA A 357 -12.53 5.45 14.04
C ALA A 357 -11.96 4.31 14.90
N LYS A 358 -12.40 3.08 14.66
CA LYS A 358 -11.96 1.87 15.38
C LYS A 358 -11.14 0.95 14.49
N GLN A 359 -10.24 0.21 15.11
CA GLN A 359 -9.42 -0.81 14.49
C GLN A 359 -9.41 -2.10 15.30
N TYR A 360 -9.34 -3.21 14.58
CA TYR A 360 -9.13 -4.57 15.04
C TYR A 360 -7.71 -4.94 14.64
N VAL A 361 -6.90 -5.23 15.65
CA VAL A 361 -5.47 -5.48 15.49
C VAL A 361 -5.20 -6.91 15.91
N PHE A 362 -5.06 -7.78 14.91
CA PHE A 362 -4.75 -9.19 15.14
C PHE A 362 -3.25 -9.41 15.23
N GLN A 363 -2.84 -10.17 16.23
CA GLN A 363 -1.42 -10.41 16.54
C GLN A 363 -1.15 -11.88 16.87
N GLY A 364 0.10 -12.29 16.68
CA GLY A 364 0.59 -13.62 17.04
C GLY A 364 0.31 -14.67 15.97
N SER A 365 1.32 -15.50 15.70
CA SER A 365 1.29 -16.51 14.63
C SER A 365 0.08 -17.44 14.71
N LYS A 366 -0.29 -17.89 15.91
CA LYS A 366 -1.47 -18.74 16.12
C LYS A 366 -2.76 -18.07 15.65
N THR A 367 -2.98 -16.81 16.02
CA THR A 367 -4.16 -16.04 15.58
C THR A 367 -4.18 -15.87 14.07
N MET A 368 -3.03 -15.60 13.47
CA MET A 368 -2.90 -15.43 12.02
C MET A 368 -3.27 -16.70 11.26
N VAL A 369 -2.81 -17.86 11.72
CA VAL A 369 -3.17 -19.17 11.14
C VAL A 369 -4.68 -19.42 11.25
N GLU A 370 -5.28 -19.13 12.42
CA GLU A 370 -6.73 -19.29 12.59
C GLU A 370 -7.53 -18.30 11.74
N LEU A 371 -7.05 -17.07 11.57
CA LEU A 371 -7.66 -16.09 10.66
C LEU A 371 -7.66 -16.56 9.22
N GLU A 372 -6.56 -17.14 8.74
CA GLU A 372 -6.49 -17.67 7.37
C GLU A 372 -7.42 -18.89 7.17
N ARG A 373 -7.61 -19.67 8.24
CA ARG A 373 -8.49 -20.85 8.27
C ARG A 373 -9.97 -20.51 8.35
N LEU A 374 -10.34 -19.55 9.21
CA LEU A 374 -11.74 -19.22 9.54
C LEU A 374 -12.26 -17.96 8.83
N GLY A 375 -11.36 -17.08 8.40
CA GLY A 375 -11.68 -15.84 7.72
C GLY A 375 -12.08 -16.08 6.28
N GLU A 376 -13.25 -15.59 5.92
CA GLU A 376 -13.68 -15.44 4.54
C GLU A 376 -13.25 -14.04 4.06
N ILE A 377 -12.38 -13.99 3.05
CA ILE A 377 -11.81 -12.74 2.53
C ILE A 377 -12.31 -12.54 1.10
N GLU A 378 -13.01 -11.43 0.87
CA GLU A 378 -13.51 -11.02 -0.44
C GLU A 378 -13.21 -9.55 -0.73
N VAL A 379 -13.33 -9.15 -1.99
CA VAL A 379 -13.18 -7.74 -2.41
C VAL A 379 -14.57 -7.15 -2.62
N VAL A 380 -14.81 -5.95 -2.07
CA VAL A 380 -16.10 -5.24 -2.12
C VAL A 380 -16.04 -3.87 -2.79
#